data_AF-A0A1I4ZLH4-F1
#
_entry.id   AF-A0A1I4ZLH4-F1
#
_cell.length_a   1.000
_cell.length_b   1.000
_cell.length_c   1.000
_cell.angle_alpha   90.00
_cell.angle_beta   90.00
_cell.angle_gamma   90.00
#
_symmetry.space_group_name_H-M   'P 1'
#
loop_
_entity.id
_entity.type
_entity.pdbx_description
1 polymer ?
#
loop_
_entity_poly.entity_id
_entity_poly.type
_entity_poly.pdbx_seq_one_letter_code
_entity_poly.pdbx_strand_id
1 'polypeptide(L)'
;MTALHFDSYTEARAHLKDLLDAAERGRAATIRRDSALTAVVDVERLRYFLASLVPSRAEAVSEADGWSVFIPGLPVAADGDTFDEAIDEMVVALREYADDWHDRLLDAPNHRENWGLVQLVSLSDDEQLRDWLVGAVP
;
A
#
# COMPACT_ATOMS: atom_id res chain seq x y z
N MET A 1 -28.91 5.52 -5.93
CA MET A 1 -27.69 5.10 -5.19
C MET A 1 -26.93 6.37 -4.86
N THR A 2 -26.94 6.80 -3.60
CA THR A 2 -26.46 8.14 -3.24
C THR A 2 -25.11 8.00 -2.53
N ALA A 3 -24.10 8.70 -3.04
CA ALA A 3 -22.83 8.88 -2.34
C ALA A 3 -23.08 9.59 -1.00
N LEU A 4 -22.37 9.20 0.05
CA LEU A 4 -22.42 9.87 1.33
C LEU A 4 -21.31 10.92 1.37
N HIS A 5 -21.69 12.18 1.55
CA HIS A 5 -20.78 13.31 1.56
C HIS A 5 -21.07 14.20 2.77
N PHE A 6 -20.01 14.62 3.46
CA PHE A 6 -20.08 15.62 4.51
C PHE A 6 -19.18 16.81 4.16
N ASP A 7 -19.76 18.01 4.23
CA ASP A 7 -19.11 19.25 3.78
C ASP A 7 -18.17 19.85 4.83
N SER A 8 -18.13 19.28 6.03
CA SER A 8 -17.22 19.69 7.09
C SER A 8 -16.77 18.52 7.96
N TYR A 9 -15.59 18.68 8.56
CA TYR A 9 -15.09 17.79 9.61
C TYR A 9 -16.09 17.63 10.78
N THR A 10 -16.75 18.73 11.20
CA THR A 10 -17.69 18.72 12.33
C THR A 10 -18.89 17.83 12.05
N GLU A 11 -19.46 17.93 10.85
CA GLU A 11 -20.59 17.12 10.41
C GLU A 11 -20.19 15.66 10.24
N ALA A 12 -19.07 15.40 9.57
CA ALA A 12 -18.52 14.05 9.42
C ALA A 12 -18.29 13.37 10.78
N ARG A 13 -17.82 14.12 11.78
CA ARG A 13 -17.63 13.59 13.15
C ARG A 13 -18.95 13.22 13.81
N ALA A 14 -20.01 14.01 13.62
CA ALA A 14 -21.34 13.71 14.16
C ALA A 14 -21.96 12.45 13.50
N HIS A 15 -21.55 12.15 12.26
CA HIS A 15 -22.05 11.03 11.45
C HIS A 15 -20.97 10.00 11.12
N LEU A 16 -19.94 9.85 11.97
CA LEU A 16 -18.79 9.01 11.67
C LEU A 16 -19.19 7.55 11.41
N LYS A 17 -20.19 7.04 12.15
CA LYS A 17 -20.72 5.70 11.92
C LYS A 17 -21.23 5.54 10.50
N ASP A 18 -22.09 6.45 10.03
CA ASP A 18 -22.69 6.40 8.69
C ASP A 18 -21.62 6.43 7.59
N LEU A 19 -20.53 7.18 7.82
CA LEU A 19 -19.37 7.24 6.93
C LEU A 19 -18.64 5.90 6.81
N LEU A 20 -18.33 5.26 7.94
CA LEU A 20 -17.67 3.95 7.98
C LEU A 20 -18.55 2.87 7.35
N ASP A 21 -19.84 2.87 7.72
CA ASP A 21 -20.89 2.01 7.19
C ASP A 21 -21.03 2.13 5.66
N ALA A 22 -20.84 3.33 5.10
CA ALA A 22 -20.86 3.55 3.66
C ALA A 22 -19.61 2.99 2.98
N ALA A 23 -18.42 3.24 3.56
CA ALA A 23 -17.14 2.77 3.05
C ALA A 23 -17.05 1.23 3.03
N GLU A 24 -17.48 0.56 4.10
CA GLU A 24 -17.51 -0.92 4.20
C GLU A 24 -18.39 -1.54 3.10
N ARG A 25 -19.52 -0.89 2.78
CA ARG A 25 -20.42 -1.31 1.70
C ARG A 25 -19.90 -0.94 0.30
N GLY A 26 -18.70 -0.38 0.19
CA GLY A 26 -18.08 0.04 -1.08
C GLY A 26 -18.77 1.27 -1.71
N ARG A 27 -19.51 2.07 -0.93
CA ARG A 27 -20.13 3.30 -1.42
C ARG A 27 -19.12 4.44 -1.33
N ALA A 28 -19.24 5.40 -2.25
CA ALA A 28 -18.49 6.64 -2.15
C ALA A 28 -18.85 7.37 -0.85
N ALA A 29 -17.87 7.46 0.05
CA ALA A 29 -17.96 8.10 1.36
C ALA A 29 -16.86 9.16 1.41
N THR A 30 -17.23 10.44 1.52
CA THR A 30 -16.27 11.55 1.41
C THR A 30 -16.47 12.61 2.48
N ILE A 31 -15.37 13.18 2.95
CA ILE A 31 -15.35 14.29 3.91
C ILE A 31 -14.59 15.45 3.28
N ARG A 32 -15.12 16.65 3.41
CA ARG A 32 -14.38 17.89 3.13
C ARG A 32 -13.80 18.46 4.43
N ARG A 33 -12.51 18.79 4.40
CA ARG A 33 -11.84 19.57 5.44
C ARG A 33 -11.13 20.73 4.78
N ASP A 34 -11.59 21.95 5.06
CA ASP A 34 -11.15 23.16 4.38
C ASP A 34 -11.30 23.02 2.85
N SER A 35 -10.20 23.06 2.09
CA SER A 35 -10.19 22.84 0.64
C SER A 35 -9.96 21.39 0.22
N ALA A 36 -9.59 20.49 1.14
CA ALA A 36 -9.27 19.11 0.83
C ALA A 36 -10.53 18.23 0.86
N LEU A 37 -10.66 17.35 -0.14
CA LEU A 37 -11.67 16.31 -0.20
C LEU A 37 -11.00 14.95 0.00
N THR A 38 -11.44 14.21 1.02
CA THR A 38 -10.90 12.90 1.36
C THR A 38 -11.97 11.84 1.18
N ALA A 39 -11.59 10.68 0.62
CA ALA A 39 -12.43 9.50 0.59
C ALA A 39 -12.11 8.58 1.78
N VAL A 40 -13.14 7.97 2.37
CA VAL A 40 -13.00 6.86 3.31
C VAL A 40 -13.37 5.59 2.57
N VAL A 41 -12.46 4.62 2.61
CA VAL A 41 -12.55 3.38 1.83
C VAL A 41 -12.29 2.22 2.78
N ASP A 42 -12.96 1.11 2.54
CA ASP A 42 -12.62 -0.17 3.17
C ASP A 42 -11.17 -0.58 2.81
N VAL A 43 -10.44 -1.08 3.81
CA VAL A 43 -9.02 -1.40 3.70
C VAL A 43 -8.77 -2.50 2.68
N GLU A 44 -9.52 -3.60 2.75
CA GLU A 44 -9.33 -4.74 1.85
C GLU A 44 -9.65 -4.39 0.40
N ARG A 45 -10.71 -3.61 0.16
CA ARG A 45 -11.02 -3.11 -1.18
C ARG A 45 -9.90 -2.21 -1.73
N LEU A 46 -9.36 -1.32 -0.91
CA LEU A 46 -8.28 -0.43 -1.35
C LEU A 46 -7.00 -1.23 -1.62
N ARG A 47 -6.61 -2.12 -0.72
CA ARG A 47 -5.45 -3.01 -0.86
C ARG A 47 -5.54 -3.84 -2.15
N TYR A 48 -6.68 -4.51 -2.37
CA TYR A 48 -6.95 -5.29 -3.59
C TYR A 48 -6.80 -4.42 -4.85
N PHE A 49 -7.42 -3.23 -4.85
CA PHE A 49 -7.35 -2.31 -5.98
C PHE A 49 -5.91 -1.85 -6.27
N LEU A 50 -5.14 -1.50 -5.23
CA LEU A 50 -3.74 -1.11 -5.36
C LEU A 50 -2.88 -2.26 -5.89
N ALA A 51 -3.04 -3.48 -5.38
CA ALA A 51 -2.31 -4.66 -5.84
C ALA A 51 -2.56 -4.95 -7.33
N SER A 52 -3.80 -4.71 -7.82
CA SER A 52 -4.15 -4.89 -9.23
C SER A 52 -3.57 -3.83 -10.18
N LEU A 53 -3.29 -2.62 -9.68
CA LEU A 53 -2.79 -1.50 -10.48
C LEU A 53 -1.28 -1.32 -10.41
N VAL A 54 -0.67 -1.77 -9.32
CA VAL A 54 0.76 -1.64 -9.04
C VAL A 54 1.36 -3.04 -9.01
N PRO A 55 1.70 -3.65 -10.16
CA PRO A 55 2.40 -4.93 -10.16
C PRO A 55 3.78 -4.76 -9.50
N SER A 56 4.24 -5.77 -8.78
CA SER A 56 5.54 -5.73 -8.07
C SER A 56 6.70 -5.38 -8.97
N ARG A 57 6.73 -5.97 -10.18
CA ARG A 57 7.88 -5.92 -11.10
C ARG A 57 9.18 -6.33 -10.40
N ALA A 58 9.08 -7.14 -9.34
CA ALA A 58 10.24 -7.66 -8.65
C ALA A 58 11.02 -8.57 -9.61
N GLU A 59 12.34 -8.39 -9.63
CA GLU A 59 13.27 -9.22 -10.37
C GLU A 59 14.04 -10.06 -9.36
N ALA A 60 13.98 -11.38 -9.53
CA ALA A 60 14.75 -12.34 -8.74
C ALA A 60 15.85 -12.94 -9.60
N VAL A 61 17.09 -12.83 -9.14
CA VAL A 61 18.28 -13.32 -9.84
C VAL A 61 18.96 -14.34 -8.96
N SER A 62 19.26 -15.51 -9.53
CA SER A 62 20.10 -16.51 -8.88
C SER A 62 21.57 -16.07 -9.00
N GLU A 63 22.25 -16.04 -7.86
CA GLU A 63 23.68 -15.82 -7.73
C GLU A 63 24.40 -17.14 -7.40
N ALA A 64 25.73 -17.11 -7.27
CA ALA A 64 26.54 -18.32 -7.10
C ALA A 64 26.15 -19.15 -5.87
N ASP A 65 25.78 -18.49 -4.77
CA ASP A 65 25.47 -19.13 -3.48
C ASP A 65 24.12 -18.65 -2.89
N GLY A 66 23.23 -18.06 -3.70
CA GLY A 66 21.95 -17.54 -3.18
C GLY A 66 21.07 -16.87 -4.23
N TRP A 67 20.16 -16.03 -3.75
CA TRP A 67 19.22 -15.25 -4.54
C TRP A 67 19.26 -13.79 -4.14
N SER A 68 19.12 -12.90 -5.13
CA SER A 68 18.88 -11.48 -4.90
C SER A 68 17.55 -11.07 -5.53
N VAL A 69 16.78 -10.28 -4.81
CA VAL A 69 15.50 -9.72 -5.25
C VAL A 69 15.59 -8.21 -5.19
N PHE A 70 15.13 -7.53 -6.24
CA PHE A 70 15.05 -6.06 -6.27
C PHE A 70 13.85 -5.62 -7.11
N ILE A 71 13.38 -4.39 -6.89
CA ILE A 71 12.32 -3.78 -7.69
C ILE A 71 12.92 -2.59 -8.48
N PRO A 72 12.97 -2.65 -9.82
CA PRO A 72 13.52 -1.57 -10.63
C PRO A 72 12.86 -0.22 -10.34
N GLY A 73 13.68 0.78 -10.06
CA GLY A 73 13.23 2.14 -9.75
C GLY A 73 12.84 2.38 -8.29
N LEU A 74 12.93 1.36 -7.44
CA LEU A 74 12.78 1.49 -5.99
C LEU A 74 14.12 1.24 -5.29
N PRO A 75 14.40 1.95 -4.18
CA PRO A 75 15.62 1.77 -3.40
C PRO A 75 15.46 0.64 -2.38
N VAL A 76 14.95 -0.51 -2.83
CA VAL A 76 14.77 -1.73 -2.02
C VAL A 76 15.36 -2.92 -2.75
N ALA A 77 16.12 -3.72 -2.01
CA ALA A 77 16.73 -4.95 -2.46
C ALA A 77 16.90 -5.86 -1.24
N ALA A 78 16.88 -7.17 -1.47
CA ALA A 78 17.08 -8.18 -0.45
C ALA A 78 17.81 -9.39 -1.06
N ASP A 79 18.44 -10.18 -0.21
CA ASP A 79 19.14 -11.41 -0.57
C ASP A 79 18.83 -12.53 0.43
N GLY A 80 19.08 -13.77 0.03
CA GLY A 80 18.91 -14.95 0.87
C GLY A 80 19.56 -16.19 0.27
N ASP A 81 19.83 -17.20 1.10
CA ASP A 81 20.43 -18.46 0.65
C ASP A 81 19.46 -19.24 -0.25
N THR A 82 18.16 -18.99 -0.11
CA THR A 82 17.09 -19.56 -0.96
C THR A 82 16.20 -18.47 -1.55
N PHE A 83 15.45 -18.83 -2.61
CA PHE A 83 14.47 -17.93 -3.19
C PHE A 83 13.42 -17.48 -2.16
N ASP A 84 12.88 -18.43 -1.39
CA ASP A 84 11.83 -18.12 -0.40
C ASP A 84 12.35 -17.20 0.72
N GLU A 85 13.60 -17.37 1.14
CA GLU A 85 14.26 -16.50 2.11
C GLU A 85 14.49 -15.10 1.54
N ALA A 86 14.97 -14.98 0.30
CA ALA A 86 15.15 -13.68 -0.34
C ALA A 86 13.81 -12.93 -0.53
N ILE A 87 12.70 -13.66 -0.70
CA ILE A 87 11.35 -13.09 -0.74
C ILE A 87 10.89 -12.63 0.66
N ASP A 88 11.15 -13.41 1.72
CA ASP A 88 10.90 -12.97 3.10
C ASP A 88 11.64 -11.69 3.46
N GLU A 89 12.94 -11.66 3.16
CA GLU A 89 13.79 -10.49 3.41
C GLU A 89 13.32 -9.28 2.58
N MET A 90 12.83 -9.51 1.36
CA MET A 90 12.21 -8.43 0.57
C MET A 90 10.93 -7.89 1.22
N VAL A 91 10.10 -8.73 1.85
CA VAL A 91 8.93 -8.26 2.61
C VAL A 91 9.37 -7.37 3.76
N VAL A 92 10.39 -7.77 4.52
CA VAL A 92 10.96 -6.95 5.62
C VAL A 92 11.48 -5.62 5.07
N ALA A 93 12.27 -5.64 4.00
CA ALA A 93 12.81 -4.42 3.38
C ALA A 93 11.72 -3.46 2.89
N LEU A 94 10.60 -3.99 2.38
CA LEU A 94 9.44 -3.17 1.99
C LEU A 94 8.77 -2.52 3.20
N ARG A 95 8.62 -3.24 4.32
CA ARG A 95 8.07 -2.68 5.56
C ARG A 95 8.95 -1.56 6.10
N GLU A 96 10.26 -1.78 6.16
CA GLU A 96 11.22 -0.76 6.58
C GLU A 96 11.19 0.47 5.67
N TYR A 97 11.09 0.26 4.35
CA TYR A 97 10.93 1.36 3.39
C TYR A 97 9.62 2.14 3.62
N ALA A 98 8.51 1.47 3.93
CA ALA A 98 7.24 2.12 4.23
C ALA A 98 7.30 2.97 5.52
N ASP A 99 7.95 2.46 6.56
CA ASP A 99 8.18 3.18 7.81
C ASP A 99 9.06 4.42 7.59
N ASP A 100 10.19 4.26 6.89
CA ASP A 100 11.07 5.36 6.50
C ASP A 100 10.35 6.40 5.64
N TRP A 101 9.43 5.95 4.78
CA TRP A 101 8.65 6.86 3.94
C TRP A 101 7.72 7.73 4.77
N HIS A 102 7.04 7.15 5.76
CA HIS A 102 6.20 7.88 6.69
C HIS A 102 6.98 8.85 7.58
N ASP A 103 8.17 8.47 8.05
CA ASP A 103 8.97 9.28 8.96
C ASP A 103 9.69 10.44 8.25
N ARG A 104 10.29 10.18 7.08
CA ARG A 104 11.27 11.11 6.49
C ARG A 104 11.28 11.23 4.96
N LEU A 105 10.65 10.34 4.19
CA LEU A 105 10.73 10.38 2.72
C LEU A 105 9.47 10.91 2.02
N LEU A 106 8.37 11.15 2.75
CA LEU A 106 7.10 11.64 2.20
C LEU A 106 7.25 12.83 1.24
N ASP A 107 8.11 13.80 1.58
CA ASP A 107 8.32 15.02 0.79
C ASP A 107 9.55 14.96 -0.14
N ALA A 108 10.34 13.88 -0.09
CA ALA A 108 11.55 13.75 -0.88
C ALA A 108 11.22 13.57 -2.37
N PRO A 109 11.79 14.37 -3.30
CA PRO A 109 11.38 14.38 -4.71
C PRO A 109 11.40 13.02 -5.43
N ASN A 110 12.33 12.14 -5.04
CA ASN A 110 12.50 10.81 -5.60
C ASN A 110 11.67 9.71 -4.88
N HIS A 111 10.90 10.07 -3.84
CA HIS A 111 10.08 9.13 -3.06
C HIS A 111 8.62 9.54 -2.93
N ARG A 112 8.29 10.83 -3.06
CA ARG A 112 6.93 11.35 -2.79
C ARG A 112 5.82 10.68 -3.61
N GLU A 113 6.13 10.24 -4.83
CA GLU A 113 5.16 9.57 -5.71
C GLU A 113 4.96 8.08 -5.37
N ASN A 114 5.76 7.52 -4.45
CA ASN A 114 5.65 6.12 -4.02
C ASN A 114 4.52 5.89 -3.01
N TRP A 115 3.66 6.89 -2.74
CA TRP A 115 2.56 6.78 -1.81
C TRP A 115 1.66 5.55 -2.09
N GLY A 116 1.39 5.23 -3.35
CA GLY A 116 0.52 4.09 -3.72
C GLY A 116 1.12 2.74 -3.33
N LEU A 117 2.44 2.59 -3.52
CA LEU A 117 3.19 1.42 -3.04
C LEU A 117 3.18 1.36 -1.51
N VAL A 118 3.46 2.47 -0.83
CA VAL A 118 3.50 2.52 0.63
C VAL A 118 2.13 2.17 1.22
N GLN A 119 1.04 2.67 0.64
CA GLN A 119 -0.31 2.25 1.03
C GLN A 119 -0.51 0.75 0.82
N LEU A 120 -0.11 0.18 -0.32
CA LEU A 120 -0.22 -1.25 -0.56
C LEU A 120 0.55 -2.05 0.49
N VAL A 121 1.80 -1.68 0.76
CA VAL A 121 2.65 -2.32 1.77
C VAL A 121 1.98 -2.22 3.13
N SER A 122 1.67 -1.03 3.62
CA SER A 122 1.11 -0.81 4.96
C SER A 122 -0.26 -1.47 5.19
N LEU A 123 -1.05 -1.69 4.13
CA LEU A 123 -2.38 -2.30 4.22
C LEU A 123 -2.38 -3.82 3.98
N SER A 124 -1.28 -4.39 3.51
CA SER A 124 -1.17 -5.83 3.28
C SER A 124 -0.61 -6.53 4.52
N ASP A 125 -0.92 -7.80 4.71
CA ASP A 125 -0.12 -8.71 5.55
C ASP A 125 1.07 -9.28 4.77
N ASP A 126 1.94 -10.03 5.44
CA ASP A 126 3.18 -10.52 4.84
C ASP A 126 2.93 -11.62 3.78
N GLU A 127 1.89 -12.44 3.95
CA GLU A 127 1.51 -13.46 2.96
C GLU A 127 1.01 -12.79 1.67
N GLN A 128 0.17 -11.76 1.80
CA GLN A 128 -0.30 -10.95 0.68
C GLN A 128 0.85 -10.24 -0.05
N LEU A 129 1.88 -9.78 0.67
CA LEU A 129 3.07 -9.18 0.05
C LEU A 129 3.95 -10.22 -0.66
N ARG A 130 4.12 -11.41 -0.09
CA ARG A 130 4.80 -12.54 -0.75
C ARG A 130 4.10 -12.88 -2.08
N ASP A 131 2.78 -13.06 -2.04
CA ASP A 131 1.98 -13.37 -3.23
C ASP A 131 2.10 -12.28 -4.30
N TRP A 132 2.07 -11.01 -3.87
CA TRP A 132 2.25 -9.87 -4.76
C TRP A 132 3.65 -9.83 -5.38
N LEU A 133 4.70 -10.10 -4.61
CA LEU A 133 6.09 -10.14 -5.10
C LEU A 133 6.29 -11.19 -6.18
N VAL A 134 5.77 -12.40 -5.98
CA VAL A 134 5.91 -13.52 -6.94
C VAL A 134 4.90 -13.47 -8.09
N GLY A 135 4.04 -12.46 -8.13
CA GLY A 135 3.04 -12.28 -9.19
C GLY A 135 1.86 -13.27 -9.10
N ALA A 136 1.65 -13.91 -7.95
CA ALA A 136 0.54 -14.83 -7.69
C ALA A 136 -0.78 -14.12 -7.35
N VAL A 137 -0.81 -12.79 -7.47
CA VAL A 137 -1.92 -11.89 -7.14
C VAL A 137 -3.29 -12.52 -7.44
N PRO A 138 -4.25 -12.53 -6.49
CA PRO A 138 -5.67 -12.46 -6.82
C PRO A 138 -6.11 -11.01 -7.10
#